data_AF-A0A813FWY1-F1
#
_entry.id   AF-A0A813FWY1-F1
#
_cell.length_a   1.000
_cell.length_b   1.000
_cell.length_c   1.000
_cell.angle_alpha   90.00
_cell.angle_beta   90.00
_cell.angle_gamma   90.00
#
_symmetry.space_group_name_H-M   'P 1'
#
loop_
_entity.id
_entity.type
_entity.pdbx_description
1 polymer ?
#
loop_
_entity_poly.entity_id
_entity_poly.type
_entity_poly.pdbx_seq_one_letter_code
_entity_poly.pdbx_strand_id
1 'polypeptide(L)'
;MTPAPYAGGMDDAVRTGSLVQIRGVYDLIEEYDIATGTATGASIAVEGQVGRCLGVVGPSGELGDAPEAPLVYAVQLFDGRSALLERRYLQEWAPAAPEQGGFDVAWPPDMPEASDRSQAMGYCAFTVAEALSRKGWCLIQMTDESLVREEACSEARTLKYSAPRAELLADYLGHGGEGKTSTLEYHRVNQDPTWALAELDGELTALAKSLTPLTGEALGFRCTGRRKGLVWRPFSDSSEAQVLRPEPLSDEDVDAGVLDSHLHFIQERRLCLMRWIHNSGGELELFQRPNGAAPNSEPTRLPLSSGKLLVFRCDQLGFSYRPTGTDAVSLMTWVMDDSSEAAKQLATGYFATSDAMQLSEALGIMVGPPMPTGHRMHIMAMHAHVPGGVLEMGGFECMLATGTDGFVKIPIVRFDTDVYCTNDGEKEYGKSYVIHGGMLGDAEITTFDNKFFGISSEEVMTMSPQQRVILEDGYTCLVKAGLNKKTLMCRQTAAFLGDTGTDWDFFAQMKVLEDPQNPDKPIPFGNVAACHLTYGGVSKIVSAGRLSHIFGLRGHAWYRYWRVCNCRLVQVL
;
A
#
# COMPACT_ATOMS: atom_id res chain seq x y z
N MET A 1 32.96 -23.65 66.01
CA MET A 1 31.67 -23.03 66.38
C MET A 1 30.97 -22.69 65.09
N THR A 2 29.93 -23.46 64.78
CA THR A 2 28.91 -23.20 63.77
C THR A 2 28.35 -21.78 63.91
N PRO A 3 28.18 -21.00 62.84
CA PRO A 3 27.19 -19.93 62.84
C PRO A 3 25.83 -20.54 62.49
N ALA A 4 24.86 -20.35 63.37
CA ALA A 4 23.48 -20.76 63.19
C ALA A 4 22.86 -20.04 61.98
N PRO A 5 22.09 -20.73 61.11
CA PRO A 5 21.18 -20.06 60.20
C PRO A 5 19.78 -20.13 60.83
N TYR A 6 19.19 -19.00 61.22
CA TYR A 6 17.75 -18.76 61.11
C TYR A 6 17.44 -17.34 61.61
N ALA A 7 17.27 -16.45 60.64
CA ALA A 7 16.48 -15.23 60.76
C ALA A 7 15.89 -14.94 59.37
N GLY A 8 15.09 -15.89 58.86
CA GLY A 8 14.29 -15.71 57.65
C GLY A 8 13.09 -14.85 57.99
N GLY A 9 13.24 -13.53 57.84
CA GLY A 9 12.11 -12.62 57.76
C GLY A 9 11.31 -12.89 56.49
N MET A 10 10.06 -12.42 56.47
CA MET A 10 9.06 -12.48 55.39
C MET A 10 9.51 -11.94 54.00
N ASP A 11 10.78 -11.60 53.83
CA ASP A 11 11.41 -10.98 52.65
C ASP A 11 12.08 -11.99 51.69
N ASP A 12 12.04 -13.29 52.00
CA ASP A 12 12.80 -14.33 51.29
C ASP A 12 11.93 -15.21 50.36
N ALA A 13 10.72 -14.79 50.02
CA ALA A 13 9.85 -15.52 49.10
C ALA A 13 10.11 -15.12 47.64
N VAL A 14 10.32 -16.09 46.75
CA VAL A 14 10.36 -15.83 45.29
C VAL A 14 8.97 -15.38 44.85
N ARG A 15 8.91 -14.26 44.13
CA ARG A 15 7.64 -13.73 43.63
C ARG A 15 7.08 -14.63 42.53
N THR A 16 5.81 -15.01 42.65
CA THR A 16 5.08 -15.70 41.58
C THR A 16 5.14 -14.89 40.28
N GLY A 17 5.44 -15.56 39.17
CA GLY A 17 5.63 -14.97 37.83
C GLY A 17 7.04 -14.45 37.54
N SER A 18 7.92 -14.36 38.56
CA SER A 18 9.32 -13.95 38.36
C SER A 18 10.13 -15.02 37.63
N LEU A 19 11.17 -14.58 36.93
CA LEU A 19 12.14 -15.47 36.32
C LEU A 19 13.23 -15.82 37.34
N VAL A 20 13.61 -17.10 37.37
CA VAL A 20 14.58 -17.64 38.31
C VAL A 20 15.61 -18.47 37.57
N GLN A 21 16.87 -18.34 37.99
CA GLN A 21 17.95 -19.23 37.61
C GLN A 21 18.14 -20.30 38.70
N ILE A 22 18.25 -21.55 38.27
CA ILE A 22 18.40 -22.71 39.14
C ILE A 22 19.89 -22.97 39.37
N ARG A 23 20.31 -23.08 40.63
CA ARG A 23 21.70 -23.36 41.01
C ARG A 23 21.79 -24.30 42.21
N GLY A 24 22.82 -25.13 42.21
CA GLY A 24 23.13 -26.07 43.29
C GLY A 24 22.34 -27.39 43.24
N VAL A 25 21.74 -27.75 42.11
CA VAL A 25 21.02 -29.01 41.88
C VAL A 25 21.79 -29.86 40.87
N TYR A 26 22.69 -30.72 41.36
CA TYR A 26 23.53 -31.54 40.47
C TYR A 26 22.91 -32.90 40.10
N ASP A 27 21.87 -33.32 40.82
CA ASP A 27 21.12 -34.55 40.56
C ASP A 27 19.95 -34.30 39.60
N LEU A 28 19.48 -35.36 38.95
CA LEU A 28 18.25 -35.28 38.14
C LEU A 28 17.04 -35.15 39.07
N ILE A 29 16.14 -34.22 38.75
CA ILE A 29 14.88 -34.01 39.47
C ILE A 29 13.75 -34.65 38.68
N GLU A 30 12.75 -35.17 39.38
CA GLU A 30 11.53 -35.69 38.76
C GLU A 30 10.72 -34.54 38.14
N GLU A 31 10.34 -34.71 36.88
CA GLU A 31 9.49 -33.75 36.18
C GLU A 31 8.09 -33.73 36.78
N TYR A 32 7.55 -32.52 36.87
CA TYR A 32 6.26 -32.22 37.45
C TYR A 32 5.31 -31.73 36.37
N ASP A 33 4.16 -32.37 36.25
CA ASP A 33 3.09 -31.94 35.34
C ASP A 33 2.16 -30.96 36.08
N ILE A 34 2.15 -29.71 35.61
CA ILE A 34 1.36 -28.62 36.18
C ILE A 34 -0.15 -28.84 35.96
N ALA A 35 -0.53 -29.46 34.84
CA ALA A 35 -1.93 -29.64 34.48
C ALA A 35 -2.59 -30.72 35.35
N THR A 36 -1.87 -31.82 35.62
CA THR A 36 -2.37 -32.91 36.46
C THR A 36 -2.00 -32.76 37.94
N GLY A 37 -1.03 -31.91 38.26
CA GLY A 37 -0.50 -31.72 39.61
C GLY A 37 0.31 -32.92 40.11
N THR A 38 0.81 -33.76 39.21
CA THR A 38 1.49 -35.02 39.56
C THR A 38 2.89 -35.12 38.94
N ALA A 39 3.73 -36.00 39.49
CA ALA A 39 5.03 -36.28 38.91
C ALA A 39 4.89 -37.21 37.68
N THR A 40 5.62 -36.91 36.60
CA THR A 40 5.51 -37.66 35.32
C THR A 40 6.32 -38.96 35.33
N GLY A 41 7.23 -39.13 36.30
CA GLY A 41 8.18 -40.23 36.35
C GLY A 41 9.40 -40.06 35.43
N ALA A 42 9.46 -39.00 34.63
CA ALA A 42 10.65 -38.62 33.87
C ALA A 42 11.61 -37.81 34.74
N SER A 43 12.91 -37.87 34.46
CA SER A 43 13.94 -37.18 35.24
C SER A 43 14.66 -36.14 34.38
N ILE A 44 14.82 -34.92 34.90
CA ILE A 44 15.31 -33.75 34.17
C ILE A 44 16.50 -33.11 34.89
N ALA A 45 17.49 -32.67 34.12
CA ALA A 45 18.67 -31.96 34.63
C ALA A 45 18.37 -30.46 34.65
N VAL A 46 18.35 -29.83 35.81
CA VAL A 46 17.89 -28.45 35.97
C VAL A 46 18.99 -27.44 36.31
N GLU A 47 20.22 -27.90 36.58
CA GLU A 47 21.32 -27.00 36.98
C GLU A 47 21.64 -25.95 35.92
N GLY A 48 21.73 -24.70 36.34
CA GLY A 48 22.08 -23.56 35.48
C GLY A 48 20.97 -23.11 34.54
N GLN A 49 19.86 -23.86 34.46
CA GLN A 49 18.70 -23.51 33.66
C GLN A 49 17.93 -22.31 34.23
N VAL A 50 17.15 -21.67 33.37
CA VAL A 50 16.28 -20.54 33.71
C VAL A 50 14.84 -20.93 33.44
N GLY A 51 13.95 -20.54 34.36
CA GLY A 51 12.52 -20.77 34.23
C GLY A 51 11.69 -19.68 34.90
N ARG A 52 10.37 -19.80 34.80
CA ARG A 52 9.41 -18.95 35.49
C ARG A 52 8.86 -19.67 36.72
N CYS A 53 8.85 -18.97 37.85
CA CYS A 53 8.21 -19.44 39.07
C CYS A 53 6.69 -19.28 38.96
N LEU A 54 5.94 -20.37 39.11
CA LEU A 54 4.46 -20.37 39.02
C LEU A 54 3.77 -20.20 40.37
N GLY A 55 4.49 -20.44 41.47
CA GLY A 55 3.98 -20.30 42.83
C GLY A 55 4.50 -21.37 43.76
N VAL A 56 4.04 -21.32 45.01
CA VAL A 56 4.34 -22.31 46.05
C VAL A 56 3.34 -23.45 45.96
N VAL A 57 3.83 -24.69 46.01
CA VAL A 57 3.00 -25.90 46.08
C VAL A 57 2.99 -26.37 47.53
N GLY A 58 1.80 -26.44 48.15
CA GLY A 58 1.64 -26.93 49.51
C GLY A 58 1.84 -28.45 49.62
N PRO A 59 2.04 -29.01 50.83
CA PRO A 59 2.27 -30.44 51.04
C PRO A 59 1.10 -31.36 50.60
N SER A 60 -0.06 -30.81 50.25
CA SER A 60 -1.23 -31.54 49.71
C SER A 60 -1.36 -31.52 48.19
N GLY A 61 -0.44 -30.88 47.45
CA GLY A 61 -0.49 -30.81 45.98
C GLY A 61 -1.44 -29.76 45.41
N GLU A 62 -2.05 -28.91 46.25
CA GLU A 62 -2.89 -27.79 45.84
C GLU A 62 -2.12 -26.45 45.97
N LEU A 63 -2.34 -25.51 45.04
CA LEU A 63 -1.85 -24.13 45.15
C LEU A 63 -2.60 -23.42 46.29
N GLY A 64 -2.02 -23.39 47.48
CA GLY A 64 -2.61 -22.69 48.63
C GLY A 64 -1.77 -22.82 49.90
N ASP A 65 -1.65 -21.71 50.63
CA ASP A 65 -0.82 -21.48 51.81
C ASP A 65 -0.91 -22.58 52.90
N ALA A 66 0.25 -23.08 53.35
CA ALA A 66 0.40 -23.66 54.70
C ALA A 66 1.85 -23.57 55.22
N PRO A 67 2.06 -23.30 56.53
CA PRO A 67 3.38 -23.10 57.12
C PRO A 67 4.03 -24.40 57.66
N GLU A 68 5.36 -24.35 57.85
CA GLU A 68 6.27 -25.31 58.51
C GLU A 68 6.91 -26.46 57.70
N ALA A 69 6.64 -26.59 56.40
CA ALA A 69 7.45 -27.39 55.48
C ALA A 69 8.39 -26.51 54.63
N PRO A 70 9.55 -27.00 54.12
CA PRO A 70 10.35 -26.20 53.19
C PRO A 70 9.48 -25.81 51.99
N LEU A 71 9.39 -24.51 51.71
CA LEU A 71 8.60 -23.98 50.59
C LEU A 71 9.15 -24.55 49.28
N VAL A 72 8.33 -25.39 48.63
CA VAL A 72 8.60 -25.95 47.31
C VAL A 72 7.87 -25.11 46.27
N TYR A 73 8.60 -24.71 45.24
CA TYR A 73 8.11 -23.86 44.17
C TYR A 73 7.97 -24.68 42.89
N ALA A 74 6.85 -24.51 42.20
CA ALA A 74 6.72 -24.98 40.83
C ALA A 74 7.44 -24.01 39.89
N VAL A 75 8.40 -24.51 39.11
CA VAL A 75 9.16 -23.73 38.13
C VAL A 75 9.00 -24.36 36.76
N GLN A 76 8.49 -23.58 35.81
CA GLN A 76 8.42 -23.97 34.39
C GLN A 76 9.66 -23.47 33.66
N LEU A 77 10.41 -24.38 33.07
CA LEU A 77 11.60 -24.09 32.27
C LEU A 77 11.20 -23.62 30.87
N PHE A 78 12.11 -22.95 30.17
CA PHE A 78 11.86 -22.50 28.79
C PHE A 78 11.81 -23.64 27.76
N ASP A 79 12.18 -24.85 28.14
CA ASP A 79 12.02 -26.06 27.32
C ASP A 79 10.66 -26.76 27.53
N GLY A 80 9.71 -26.07 28.17
CA GLY A 80 8.34 -26.51 28.44
C GLY A 80 8.18 -27.34 29.72
N ARG A 81 9.26 -27.99 30.16
CA ARG A 81 9.23 -28.92 31.29
C ARG A 81 9.18 -28.17 32.62
N SER A 82 8.64 -28.83 33.64
CA SER A 82 8.46 -28.20 34.94
C SER A 82 9.01 -29.07 36.08
N ALA A 83 9.46 -28.41 37.15
CA ALA A 83 10.06 -29.07 38.30
C ALA A 83 9.59 -28.43 39.61
N LEU A 84 9.57 -29.24 40.65
CA LEU A 84 9.38 -28.80 42.03
C LEU A 84 10.74 -28.55 42.69
N LEU A 85 10.99 -27.31 43.08
CA LEU A 85 12.29 -26.87 43.59
C LEU A 85 12.15 -26.14 44.93
N GLU A 86 13.03 -26.46 45.87
CA GLU A 86 13.13 -25.70 47.10
C GLU A 86 13.68 -24.29 46.85
N ARG A 87 13.22 -23.33 47.65
CA ARG A 87 13.68 -21.92 47.62
C ARG A 87 15.20 -21.75 47.48
N ARG A 88 15.99 -22.57 48.18
CA ARG A 88 17.47 -22.45 48.24
C ARG A 88 18.17 -22.61 46.90
N TYR A 89 17.52 -23.27 45.94
CA TYR A 89 18.07 -23.50 44.60
C TYR A 89 17.68 -22.41 43.60
N LEU A 90 16.78 -21.49 43.99
CA LEU A 90 16.23 -20.47 43.10
C LEU A 90 16.88 -19.12 43.37
N GLN A 91 17.39 -18.49 42.31
CA GLN A 91 17.90 -17.12 42.34
C GLN A 91 17.08 -16.28 41.37
N GLU A 92 16.54 -15.14 41.80
CA GLU A 92 15.87 -14.22 40.88
C GLU A 92 16.82 -13.81 39.75
N TRP A 93 16.30 -13.85 38.53
CA TRP A 93 17.08 -13.65 37.32
C TRP A 93 16.38 -12.64 36.41
N ALA A 94 17.16 -11.70 35.88
CA ALA A 94 16.69 -10.74 34.89
C ALA A 94 17.33 -11.05 33.53
N PRO A 95 16.55 -11.05 32.44
CA PRO A 95 17.10 -11.27 31.12
C PRO A 95 18.04 -10.13 30.72
N ALA A 96 19.11 -10.49 30.00
CA ALA A 96 19.93 -9.52 29.31
C ALA A 96 19.10 -8.78 28.23
N ALA A 97 19.64 -7.69 27.71
CA ALA A 97 19.02 -7.01 26.57
C ALA A 97 18.93 -7.96 25.34
N PRO A 98 17.89 -7.85 24.50
CA PRO A 98 17.75 -8.67 23.29
C PRO A 98 19.00 -8.68 22.39
N GLU A 99 19.67 -7.54 22.26
CA GLU A 99 20.89 -7.34 21.46
C GLU A 99 22.08 -8.14 22.01
N GLN A 100 22.04 -8.51 23.29
CA GLN A 100 23.05 -9.32 23.96
C GLN A 100 22.64 -10.81 24.06
N GLY A 101 21.56 -11.20 23.37
CA GLY A 101 21.05 -12.58 23.38
C GLY A 101 19.94 -12.85 24.39
N GLY A 102 19.47 -11.83 25.12
CA GLY A 102 18.29 -11.95 25.99
C GLY A 102 16.97 -11.78 25.25
N PHE A 103 15.97 -11.20 25.93
CA PHE A 103 14.61 -11.00 25.41
C PHE A 103 13.86 -9.92 26.22
N ASP A 104 12.77 -9.39 25.67
CA ASP A 104 11.95 -8.36 26.34
C ASP A 104 10.86 -8.98 27.23
N VAL A 105 10.23 -10.05 26.74
CA VAL A 105 9.08 -10.70 27.39
C VAL A 105 9.25 -12.21 27.32
N ALA A 106 8.89 -12.93 28.38
CA ALA A 106 8.75 -14.40 28.33
C ALA A 106 7.29 -14.77 28.10
N TRP A 107 7.05 -15.70 27.19
CA TRP A 107 5.74 -16.24 26.83
C TRP A 107 4.96 -16.66 28.08
N PRO A 108 3.63 -16.45 28.14
CA PRO A 108 2.81 -16.85 29.29
C PRO A 108 3.03 -18.32 29.65
N PRO A 109 3.01 -18.67 30.95
CA PRO A 109 3.13 -20.06 31.33
C PRO A 109 1.84 -20.82 31.01
N ASP A 110 1.94 -22.14 30.96
CA ASP A 110 0.76 -23.00 30.90
C ASP A 110 0.05 -22.99 32.25
N MET A 111 -1.20 -22.51 32.24
CA MET A 111 -2.04 -22.46 33.44
C MET A 111 -3.18 -23.46 33.30
N PRO A 112 -3.52 -24.21 34.38
CA PRO A 112 -4.58 -25.22 34.33
C PRO A 112 -5.95 -24.60 34.06
N GLU A 113 -6.23 -23.41 34.63
CA GLU A 113 -7.50 -22.71 34.42
C GLU A 113 -7.50 -21.83 33.16
N ALA A 114 -8.60 -21.86 32.41
CA ALA A 114 -8.75 -21.07 31.18
C ALA A 114 -8.80 -19.55 31.44
N SER A 115 -9.36 -19.13 32.58
CA SER A 115 -9.37 -17.72 33.03
C SER A 115 -7.96 -17.18 33.21
N ASP A 116 -7.11 -17.94 33.89
CA ASP A 116 -5.73 -17.55 34.20
C ASP A 116 -4.87 -17.51 32.94
N ARG A 117 -5.06 -18.47 32.03
CA ARG A 117 -4.42 -18.44 30.69
C ARG A 117 -4.78 -17.18 29.93
N SER A 118 -6.07 -16.82 29.90
CA SER A 118 -6.53 -15.60 29.21
C SER A 118 -5.94 -14.34 29.84
N GLN A 119 -5.82 -14.28 31.16
CA GLN A 119 -5.25 -13.13 31.87
C GLN A 119 -3.74 -13.01 31.62
N ALA A 120 -3.00 -14.12 31.71
CA ALA A 120 -1.56 -14.14 31.45
C ALA A 120 -1.24 -13.75 30.00
N MET A 121 -2.04 -14.25 29.04
CA MET A 121 -1.94 -13.86 27.64
C MET A 121 -2.25 -12.37 27.42
N GLY A 122 -3.27 -11.83 28.10
CA GLY A 122 -3.58 -10.39 28.06
C GLY A 122 -2.43 -9.52 28.56
N TYR A 123 -1.77 -9.91 29.65
CA TYR A 123 -0.60 -9.20 30.16
C TYR A 123 0.60 -9.25 29.21
N CYS A 124 0.85 -10.42 28.61
CA CYS A 124 1.87 -10.56 27.57
C CYS A 124 1.57 -9.65 26.37
N ALA A 125 0.34 -9.67 25.85
CA ALA A 125 -0.07 -8.82 24.73
C ALA A 125 0.07 -7.33 25.05
N PHE A 126 -0.27 -6.90 26.27
CA PHE A 126 -0.07 -5.52 26.72
C PHE A 126 1.42 -5.12 26.68
N THR A 127 2.28 -5.96 27.26
CA THR A 127 3.73 -5.69 27.29
C THR A 127 4.33 -5.66 25.88
N VAL A 128 3.87 -6.53 24.99
CA VAL A 128 4.27 -6.53 23.57
C VAL A 128 3.80 -5.26 22.87
N ALA A 129 2.56 -4.82 23.09
CA ALA A 129 2.04 -3.58 22.50
C ALA A 129 2.82 -2.34 22.97
N GLU A 130 3.18 -2.27 24.25
CA GLU A 130 4.01 -1.20 24.81
C GLU A 130 5.41 -1.18 24.16
N ALA A 131 6.06 -2.35 24.06
CA ALA A 131 7.36 -2.47 23.41
C ALA A 131 7.29 -2.06 21.93
N LEU A 132 6.27 -2.50 21.19
CA LEU A 132 6.03 -2.12 19.80
C LEU A 132 5.80 -0.62 19.64
N SER A 133 5.09 0.03 20.57
CA SER A 133 4.87 1.48 20.54
C SER A 133 6.16 2.27 20.78
N ARG A 134 7.02 1.78 21.69
CA ARG A 134 8.27 2.46 22.07
C ARG A 134 9.42 2.29 21.06
N LYS A 135 9.69 1.05 20.62
CA LYS A 135 10.87 0.74 19.77
C LYS A 135 10.51 0.14 18.40
N GLY A 136 9.23 -0.15 18.14
CA GLY A 136 8.78 -0.74 16.87
C GLY A 136 8.92 -2.26 16.77
N TRP A 137 9.52 -2.92 17.75
CA TRP A 137 9.73 -4.37 17.79
C TRP A 137 9.71 -4.92 19.23
N CYS A 138 9.59 -6.23 19.40
CA CYS A 138 9.60 -6.94 20.67
C CYS A 138 10.12 -8.36 20.46
N LEU A 139 11.07 -8.80 21.29
CA LEU A 139 11.59 -10.17 21.26
C LEU A 139 11.02 -10.96 22.44
N ILE A 140 10.36 -12.07 22.13
CA ILE A 140 9.68 -12.92 23.10
C ILE A 140 10.42 -14.25 23.23
N GLN A 141 10.69 -14.69 24.46
CA GLN A 141 11.18 -16.03 24.75
C GLN A 141 9.99 -16.99 24.85
N MET A 142 9.95 -18.00 23.98
CA MET A 142 8.91 -19.03 23.98
C MET A 142 9.22 -20.12 25.01
N THR A 143 8.19 -20.83 25.44
CA THR A 143 8.24 -22.00 26.33
C THR A 143 7.80 -23.22 25.53
N ASP A 144 8.72 -23.78 24.76
CA ASP A 144 8.40 -24.85 23.80
C ASP A 144 8.91 -26.17 24.33
N GLU A 145 8.04 -27.17 24.42
CA GLU A 145 8.48 -28.54 24.65
C GLU A 145 9.47 -28.96 23.55
N SER A 146 10.61 -29.50 23.99
CA SER A 146 11.68 -29.89 23.06
C SER A 146 11.19 -30.91 22.02
N LEU A 147 10.28 -31.82 22.42
CA LEU A 147 9.69 -32.82 21.53
C LEU A 147 8.84 -32.17 20.43
N VAL A 148 7.90 -31.28 20.79
CA VAL A 148 7.03 -30.56 19.84
C VAL A 148 7.87 -29.78 18.84
N ARG A 149 8.96 -29.15 19.28
CA ARG A 149 9.89 -28.41 18.42
C ARG A 149 10.62 -29.30 17.43
N GLU A 150 11.06 -30.48 17.86
CA GLU A 150 11.72 -31.48 17.00
C GLU A 150 10.74 -32.07 15.97
N GLU A 151 9.51 -32.38 16.40
CA GLU A 151 8.43 -32.84 15.52
C GLU A 151 8.07 -31.78 14.48
N ALA A 152 7.90 -30.51 14.87
CA ALA A 152 7.65 -29.41 13.95
C ALA A 152 8.78 -29.23 12.93
N CYS A 153 10.04 -29.45 13.34
CA CYS A 153 11.18 -29.43 12.42
C CYS A 153 11.17 -30.63 11.45
N SER A 154 10.72 -31.80 11.88
CA SER A 154 10.54 -32.98 11.05
C SER A 154 9.43 -32.76 10.01
N GLU A 155 8.29 -32.26 10.44
CA GLU A 155 7.15 -31.88 9.58
C GLU A 155 7.54 -30.81 8.57
N ALA A 156 8.32 -29.80 8.98
CA ALA A 156 8.81 -28.77 8.07
C ALA A 156 9.70 -29.35 6.96
N ARG A 157 10.25 -30.57 7.09
CA ARG A 157 11.00 -31.22 6.00
C ARG A 157 10.12 -31.86 4.94
N THR A 158 8.88 -32.21 5.26
CA THR A 158 7.98 -32.92 4.34
C THR A 158 7.11 -31.97 3.51
N LEU A 159 7.06 -30.69 3.88
CA LEU A 159 6.28 -29.67 3.19
C LEU A 159 6.73 -29.46 1.74
N LYS A 160 5.77 -29.09 0.88
CA LYS A 160 6.04 -28.66 -0.49
C LYS A 160 6.49 -27.20 -0.48
N TYR A 161 7.71 -26.98 -0.94
CA TYR A 161 8.33 -25.66 -0.99
C TYR A 161 8.27 -25.03 -2.37
N SER A 162 8.18 -23.70 -2.37
CA SER A 162 8.29 -22.85 -3.55
C SER A 162 9.06 -21.59 -3.20
N ALA A 163 9.71 -20.98 -4.20
CA ALA A 163 10.29 -19.67 -4.05
C ALA A 163 9.29 -18.61 -4.51
N PRO A 164 9.08 -17.52 -3.75
CA PRO A 164 8.37 -16.35 -4.25
C PRO A 164 9.02 -15.82 -5.53
N ARG A 165 8.25 -15.13 -6.37
CA ARG A 165 8.79 -14.41 -7.54
C ARG A 165 9.88 -13.43 -7.11
N ALA A 166 10.87 -13.24 -7.96
CA ALA A 166 12.11 -12.51 -7.63
C ALA A 166 11.85 -11.09 -7.09
N GLU A 167 10.86 -10.40 -7.66
CA GLU A 167 10.45 -9.04 -7.30
C GLU A 167 9.77 -8.97 -5.93
N LEU A 168 9.09 -10.04 -5.53
CA LEU A 168 8.29 -10.11 -4.29
C LEU A 168 9.10 -10.63 -3.11
N LEU A 169 10.27 -11.21 -3.37
CA LEU A 169 11.06 -11.96 -2.40
C LEU A 169 11.49 -11.11 -1.21
N ALA A 170 11.97 -9.89 -1.46
CA ALA A 170 12.43 -8.98 -0.40
C ALA A 170 11.32 -8.62 0.60
N ASP A 171 10.06 -8.64 0.17
CA ASP A 171 8.92 -8.35 1.04
C ASP A 171 8.59 -9.50 1.99
N TYR A 172 8.82 -10.75 1.58
CA TYR A 172 8.58 -11.92 2.42
C TYR A 172 9.79 -12.28 3.28
N LEU A 173 10.99 -12.25 2.70
CA LEU A 173 12.22 -12.79 3.30
C LEU A 173 13.19 -11.71 3.79
N GLY A 174 12.86 -10.44 3.57
CA GLY A 174 13.73 -9.33 3.93
C GLY A 174 14.83 -9.08 2.91
N HIS A 175 15.62 -8.04 3.14
CA HIS A 175 16.66 -7.61 2.23
C HIS A 175 17.79 -8.64 2.13
N GLY A 176 18.03 -9.16 0.92
CA GLY A 176 19.02 -10.20 0.68
C GLY A 176 18.65 -11.54 1.33
N GLY A 177 17.38 -11.75 1.67
CA GLY A 177 16.90 -13.05 2.11
C GLY A 177 17.01 -14.07 0.98
N GLU A 178 17.34 -15.29 1.32
CA GLU A 178 17.36 -16.43 0.40
C GLU A 178 16.62 -17.60 1.03
N GLY A 179 16.30 -18.63 0.26
CA GLY A 179 15.67 -19.84 0.76
C GLY A 179 14.29 -20.06 0.17
N LYS A 180 13.58 -21.01 0.78
CA LYS A 180 12.36 -21.58 0.25
C LYS A 180 11.23 -21.42 1.26
N THR A 181 10.02 -21.24 0.74
CA THR A 181 8.83 -20.97 1.55
C THR A 181 7.72 -21.98 1.29
N SER A 182 6.93 -22.27 2.31
CA SER A 182 5.72 -23.07 2.20
C SER A 182 4.63 -22.43 3.05
N THR A 183 3.44 -22.24 2.46
CA THR A 183 2.29 -21.74 3.22
C THR A 183 1.61 -22.92 3.89
N LEU A 184 1.35 -22.83 5.20
CA LEU A 184 0.64 -23.85 5.95
C LEU A 184 -0.80 -23.95 5.45
N GLU A 185 -1.15 -25.09 4.85
CA GLU A 185 -2.50 -25.42 4.42
C GLU A 185 -3.03 -26.57 5.29
N TYR A 186 -3.57 -26.24 6.47
CA TYR A 186 -4.31 -27.23 7.25
C TYR A 186 -5.82 -27.03 7.01
N HIS A 187 -6.43 -27.99 6.33
CA HIS A 187 -7.88 -28.07 6.26
C HIS A 187 -8.41 -28.37 7.67
N ARG A 188 -9.25 -27.48 8.22
CA ARG A 188 -10.03 -27.76 9.43
C ARG A 188 -11.13 -28.80 9.14
N VAL A 189 -10.73 -29.99 8.71
CA VAL A 189 -11.59 -31.16 8.64
C VAL A 189 -11.20 -32.03 9.82
N ASN A 190 -11.88 -31.82 10.94
CA ASN A 190 -11.89 -32.69 12.13
C ASN A 190 -10.53 -33.11 12.73
N GLN A 191 -10.15 -32.48 13.86
CA GLN A 191 -9.41 -33.10 14.97
C GLN A 191 -8.20 -34.00 14.64
N ASP A 192 -7.15 -33.46 14.02
CA ASP A 192 -5.80 -34.03 14.21
C ASP A 192 -5.01 -33.12 15.16
N PRO A 193 -4.94 -33.43 16.47
CA PRO A 193 -4.12 -32.71 17.45
C PRO A 193 -2.62 -33.01 17.33
N THR A 194 -2.19 -33.69 16.26
CA THR A 194 -0.84 -34.27 16.14
C THR A 194 0.12 -33.47 15.26
N TRP A 195 -0.32 -32.36 14.65
CA TRP A 195 0.55 -31.57 13.79
C TRP A 195 1.21 -30.43 14.57
N ALA A 196 2.47 -30.64 14.98
CA ALA A 196 3.20 -29.73 15.84
C ALA A 196 3.32 -28.32 15.23
N LEU A 197 3.51 -28.21 13.91
CA LEU A 197 3.51 -26.90 13.23
C LEU A 197 2.18 -26.13 13.37
N ALA A 198 1.04 -26.81 13.37
CA ALA A 198 -0.25 -26.14 13.58
C ALA A 198 -0.46 -25.68 15.01
N GLU A 199 0.07 -26.41 15.99
CA GLU A 199 0.09 -25.97 17.39
C GLU A 199 0.91 -24.68 17.54
N LEU A 200 2.14 -24.67 17.02
CA LEU A 200 3.00 -23.48 17.04
C LEU A 200 2.39 -22.29 16.26
N ASP A 201 1.64 -22.54 15.19
CA ASP A 201 0.88 -21.52 14.44
C ASP A 201 -0.36 -21.01 15.20
N GLY A 202 -0.97 -21.89 16.01
CA GLY A 202 -2.07 -21.58 16.92
C GLY A 202 -1.67 -20.57 17.98
N GLU A 203 -0.46 -20.66 18.53
CA GLU A 203 0.09 -19.68 19.47
C GLU A 203 0.26 -18.30 18.85
N LEU A 204 0.77 -18.23 17.62
CA LEU A 204 0.84 -16.96 16.88
C LEU A 204 -0.56 -16.36 16.64
N THR A 205 -1.56 -17.22 16.46
CA THR A 205 -2.97 -16.81 16.35
C THR A 205 -3.51 -16.29 17.68
N ALA A 206 -3.15 -16.91 18.80
CA ALA A 206 -3.55 -16.49 20.14
C ALA A 206 -2.97 -15.10 20.49
N LEU A 207 -1.69 -14.87 20.21
CA LEU A 207 -1.06 -13.57 20.39
C LEU A 207 -1.71 -12.50 19.50
N ALA A 208 -1.91 -12.79 18.21
CA ALA A 208 -2.53 -11.84 17.28
C ALA A 208 -3.93 -11.40 17.73
N LYS A 209 -4.78 -12.35 18.19
CA LYS A 209 -6.10 -12.05 18.75
C LYS A 209 -6.04 -11.18 20.00
N SER A 210 -5.06 -11.44 20.86
CA SER A 210 -4.89 -10.71 22.12
C SER A 210 -4.34 -9.30 21.91
N LEU A 211 -3.60 -9.07 20.83
CA LEU A 211 -3.14 -7.74 20.41
C LEU A 211 -4.26 -6.90 19.78
N THR A 212 -5.27 -7.52 19.15
CA THR A 212 -6.36 -6.81 18.45
C THR A 212 -6.95 -5.61 19.22
N PRO A 213 -7.40 -5.75 20.48
CA PRO A 213 -8.00 -4.61 21.21
C PRO A 213 -7.02 -3.47 21.51
N LEU A 214 -5.71 -3.75 21.54
CA LEU A 214 -4.66 -2.78 21.91
C LEU A 214 -4.11 -2.01 20.70
N THR A 215 -4.15 -2.61 19.51
CA THR A 215 -3.53 -2.06 18.29
C THR A 215 -4.02 -0.66 17.93
N GLY A 216 -5.32 -0.38 18.09
CA GLY A 216 -5.90 0.91 17.72
C GLY A 216 -5.34 2.08 18.52
N GLU A 217 -5.32 1.96 19.85
CA GLU A 217 -4.86 3.03 20.74
C GLU A 217 -3.32 3.07 20.83
N ALA A 218 -2.66 1.92 20.95
CA ALA A 218 -1.22 1.87 21.18
C ALA A 218 -0.36 2.02 19.92
N LEU A 219 -0.86 1.56 18.76
CA LEU A 219 -0.08 1.45 17.52
C LEU A 219 -0.64 2.25 16.33
N GLY A 220 -1.88 2.75 16.44
CA GLY A 220 -2.50 3.62 15.43
C GLY A 220 -3.08 2.89 14.21
N PHE A 221 -3.34 1.58 14.31
CA PHE A 221 -4.01 0.80 13.27
C PHE A 221 -4.94 -0.25 13.90
N ARG A 222 -5.94 -0.75 13.16
CA ARG A 222 -6.86 -1.77 13.69
C ARG A 222 -6.54 -3.12 13.07
N CYS A 223 -6.05 -4.06 13.88
CA CYS A 223 -5.89 -5.45 13.48
C CYS A 223 -7.25 -6.05 13.08
N THR A 224 -7.35 -6.59 11.87
CA THR A 224 -8.57 -7.25 11.36
C THR A 224 -8.39 -8.74 11.12
N GLY A 225 -7.15 -9.19 10.98
CA GLY A 225 -6.83 -10.59 10.80
C GLY A 225 -5.34 -10.84 10.63
N ARG A 226 -5.00 -12.09 10.31
CA ARG A 226 -3.63 -12.50 10.00
C ARG A 226 -3.60 -13.41 8.77
N ARG A 227 -2.48 -13.42 8.06
CA ARG A 227 -2.22 -14.38 6.97
C ARG A 227 -1.98 -15.79 7.53
N LYS A 228 -2.15 -16.80 6.68
CA LYS A 228 -1.71 -18.16 6.99
C LYS A 228 -0.21 -18.16 7.34
N GLY A 229 0.19 -19.07 8.23
CA GLY A 229 1.59 -19.22 8.59
C GLY A 229 2.43 -19.59 7.37
N LEU A 230 3.57 -18.93 7.21
CA LEU A 230 4.56 -19.18 6.17
C LEU A 230 5.79 -19.81 6.83
N VAL A 231 6.08 -21.06 6.47
CA VAL A 231 7.31 -21.73 6.89
C VAL A 231 8.42 -21.36 5.93
N TRP A 232 9.52 -20.88 6.47
CA TRP A 232 10.75 -20.59 5.75
C TRP A 232 11.87 -21.54 6.17
N ARG A 233 12.67 -21.95 5.20
CA ARG A 233 13.89 -22.72 5.39
C ARG A 233 14.97 -22.29 4.39
N PRO A 234 16.27 -22.42 4.73
CA PRO A 234 17.33 -22.26 3.75
C PRO A 234 17.30 -23.40 2.73
N PHE A 235 17.98 -23.22 1.60
CA PHE A 235 18.20 -24.30 0.65
C PHE A 235 19.14 -25.34 1.28
N SER A 236 18.85 -26.62 1.04
CA SER A 236 19.61 -27.74 1.62
C SER A 236 20.97 -27.88 0.92
N ASP A 237 20.99 -27.64 -0.40
CA ASP A 237 22.18 -27.68 -1.24
C ASP A 237 22.04 -26.75 -2.47
N SER A 238 23.12 -26.64 -3.24
CA SER A 238 23.16 -25.82 -4.46
C SER A 238 22.25 -26.33 -5.58
N SER A 239 21.92 -27.62 -5.60
CA SER A 239 21.05 -28.20 -6.63
C SER A 239 19.60 -27.79 -6.39
N GLU A 240 19.15 -27.86 -5.13
CA GLU A 240 17.85 -27.37 -4.70
C GLU A 240 17.70 -25.87 -4.96
N ALA A 241 18.75 -25.08 -4.68
CA ALA A 241 18.76 -23.65 -4.97
C ALA A 241 18.62 -23.33 -6.48
N GLN A 242 19.11 -24.20 -7.37
CA GLN A 242 18.93 -24.04 -8.81
C GLN A 242 17.50 -24.40 -9.25
N VAL A 243 16.90 -25.44 -8.67
CA VAL A 243 15.54 -25.88 -8.99
C VAL A 243 14.50 -24.89 -8.48
N LEU A 244 14.66 -24.41 -7.24
CA LEU A 244 13.76 -23.45 -6.61
C LEU A 244 14.26 -22.01 -6.77
N ARG A 245 14.93 -21.71 -7.87
CA ARG A 245 15.40 -20.36 -8.14
C ARG A 245 14.19 -19.43 -8.32
N PRO A 246 14.16 -18.26 -7.66
CA PRO A 246 13.14 -17.24 -7.91
C PRO A 246 13.12 -16.85 -9.39
N GLU A 247 11.98 -17.06 -10.03
CA GLU A 247 11.73 -16.60 -11.39
C GLU A 247 11.14 -15.18 -11.37
N PRO A 248 11.40 -14.36 -12.40
CA PRO A 248 10.74 -13.07 -12.55
C PRO A 248 9.23 -13.26 -12.76
N LEU A 249 8.45 -12.22 -12.47
CA LEU A 249 7.03 -12.18 -12.79
C LEU A 249 6.80 -12.39 -14.30
N SER A 250 5.86 -13.28 -14.63
CA SER A 250 5.40 -13.50 -16.01
C SER A 250 4.11 -12.72 -16.28
N ASP A 251 3.77 -12.54 -17.57
CA ASP A 251 2.47 -11.95 -17.97
C ASP A 251 1.30 -12.80 -17.44
N GLU A 252 1.45 -14.13 -17.38
CA GLU A 252 0.44 -15.02 -16.79
C GLU A 252 0.23 -14.78 -15.29
N ASP A 253 1.29 -14.44 -14.54
CA ASP A 253 1.17 -14.10 -13.11
C ASP A 253 0.42 -12.77 -12.92
N VAL A 254 0.61 -11.82 -13.85
CA VAL A 254 -0.11 -10.54 -13.85
C VAL A 254 -1.59 -10.79 -14.16
N ASP A 255 -1.89 -11.57 -15.20
CA ASP A 255 -3.27 -11.94 -15.56
C ASP A 255 -3.96 -12.75 -14.44
N ALA A 256 -3.20 -13.56 -13.69
CA ALA A 256 -3.69 -14.29 -12.53
C ALA A 256 -3.85 -13.42 -11.27
N GLY A 257 -3.50 -12.12 -11.31
CA GLY A 257 -3.65 -11.18 -10.20
C GLY A 257 -2.67 -11.39 -9.04
N VAL A 258 -1.52 -12.04 -9.30
CA VAL A 258 -0.48 -12.29 -8.28
C VAL A 258 0.12 -10.98 -7.78
N LEU A 259 0.42 -10.06 -8.70
CA LEU A 259 0.97 -8.75 -8.37
C LEU A 259 -0.02 -7.92 -7.54
N ASP A 260 -1.29 -7.89 -7.94
CA ASP A 260 -2.33 -7.16 -7.22
C ASP A 260 -2.52 -7.70 -5.80
N SER A 261 -2.58 -9.02 -5.66
CA SER A 261 -2.67 -9.70 -4.37
C SER A 261 -1.48 -9.39 -3.46
N HIS A 262 -0.28 -9.28 -4.04
CA HIS A 262 0.94 -8.90 -3.30
C HIS A 262 0.91 -7.44 -2.87
N LEU A 263 0.46 -6.53 -3.74
CA LEU A 263 0.35 -5.12 -3.43
C LEU A 263 -0.62 -4.87 -2.27
N HIS A 264 -1.79 -5.52 -2.28
CA HIS A 264 -2.72 -5.49 -1.14
C HIS A 264 -2.05 -5.99 0.14
N PHE A 265 -1.31 -7.10 0.04
CA PHE A 265 -0.55 -7.61 1.18
C PHE A 265 0.47 -6.60 1.72
N ILE A 266 1.22 -5.91 0.86
CA ILE A 266 2.17 -4.87 1.30
C ILE A 266 1.46 -3.71 1.99
N GLN A 267 0.32 -3.28 1.46
CA GLN A 267 -0.42 -2.12 1.96
C GLN A 267 -1.09 -2.38 3.31
N GLU A 268 -1.63 -3.58 3.48
CA GLU A 268 -2.40 -3.97 4.66
C GLU A 268 -1.54 -4.53 5.80
N ARG A 269 -0.36 -5.09 5.53
CA ARG A 269 0.50 -5.65 6.60
C ARG A 269 0.98 -4.54 7.53
N ARG A 270 0.87 -4.78 8.84
CA ARG A 270 1.34 -3.85 9.89
C ARG A 270 2.35 -4.49 10.82
N LEU A 271 2.09 -5.73 11.26
CA LEU A 271 3.03 -6.49 12.08
C LEU A 271 3.50 -7.74 11.34
N CYS A 272 4.76 -8.10 11.56
CA CYS A 272 5.29 -9.42 11.22
C CYS A 272 5.65 -10.14 12.52
N LEU A 273 5.16 -11.36 12.67
CA LEU A 273 5.54 -12.27 13.75
C LEU A 273 6.42 -13.34 13.12
N MET A 274 7.66 -13.44 13.57
CA MET A 274 8.65 -14.40 13.09
C MET A 274 9.14 -15.24 14.26
N ARG A 275 8.73 -16.51 14.29
CA ARG A 275 9.19 -17.50 15.27
C ARG A 275 10.36 -18.29 14.72
N TRP A 276 11.44 -18.38 15.48
CA TRP A 276 12.58 -19.23 15.18
C TRP A 276 12.41 -20.57 15.90
N ILE A 277 11.78 -21.54 15.23
CA ILE A 277 11.54 -22.88 15.77
C ILE A 277 12.88 -23.56 16.04
N HIS A 278 13.75 -23.59 15.02
CA HIS A 278 15.12 -24.08 15.17
C HIS A 278 16.08 -23.16 14.44
N ASN A 279 17.17 -22.81 15.11
CA ASN A 279 18.21 -21.97 14.57
C ASN A 279 19.54 -22.22 15.31
N SER A 280 20.60 -22.49 14.54
CA SER A 280 21.94 -22.79 15.04
C SER A 280 22.82 -21.54 15.26
N GLY A 281 22.34 -20.35 14.90
CA GLY A 281 23.00 -19.06 15.09
C GLY A 281 22.82 -18.10 13.91
N GLY A 282 23.59 -17.01 13.91
CA GLY A 282 23.53 -15.97 12.90
C GLY A 282 22.90 -14.68 13.43
N GLU A 283 22.54 -13.79 12.51
CA GLU A 283 22.09 -12.45 12.86
C GLU A 283 20.84 -12.05 12.07
N LEU A 284 19.92 -11.36 12.76
CA LEU A 284 18.84 -10.62 12.15
C LEU A 284 19.06 -9.12 12.38
N GLU A 285 19.01 -8.34 11.31
CA GLU A 285 19.12 -6.88 11.36
C GLU A 285 17.74 -6.25 11.11
N LEU A 286 17.35 -5.30 11.95
CA LEU A 286 16.17 -4.44 11.75
C LEU A 286 16.64 -3.04 11.39
N PHE A 287 16.10 -2.46 10.32
CA PHE A 287 16.43 -1.12 9.87
C PHE A 287 15.18 -0.30 9.54
N GLN A 288 15.24 1.01 9.74
CA GLN A 288 14.13 1.90 9.46
C GLN A 288 13.90 2.00 7.95
N ARG A 289 12.63 1.95 7.54
CA ARG A 289 12.26 2.24 6.16
C ARG A 289 12.43 3.74 5.86
N PRO A 290 12.61 4.15 4.60
CA PRO A 290 12.78 5.58 4.23
C PRO A 290 11.63 6.48 4.69
N ASN A 291 10.42 5.93 4.79
CA ASN A 291 9.21 6.62 5.24
C ASN A 291 8.93 6.44 6.75
N GLY A 292 9.85 5.81 7.48
CA GLY A 292 9.72 5.54 8.92
C GLY A 292 10.01 6.77 9.77
N ALA A 293 9.82 6.64 11.09
CA ALA A 293 9.95 7.75 12.04
C ALA A 293 11.38 8.30 12.16
N ALA A 294 12.40 7.50 11.80
CA ALA A 294 13.81 7.85 11.91
C ALA A 294 14.66 7.21 10.78
N PRO A 295 14.61 7.72 9.54
CA PRO A 295 15.18 7.05 8.36
C PRO A 295 16.72 6.88 8.33
N ASN A 296 17.45 7.47 9.28
CA ASN A 296 18.92 7.41 9.37
C ASN A 296 19.44 6.77 10.67
N SER A 297 18.61 6.02 11.40
CA SER A 297 19.07 5.32 12.61
C SER A 297 19.95 4.12 12.25
N GLU A 298 20.94 3.81 13.10
CA GLU A 298 21.72 2.57 12.97
C GLU A 298 20.81 1.33 13.06
N PRO A 299 21.09 0.29 12.26
CA PRO A 299 20.31 -0.94 12.29
C PRO A 299 20.49 -1.68 13.62
N THR A 300 19.40 -2.21 14.17
CA THR A 300 19.43 -3.04 15.38
C THR A 300 19.77 -4.48 15.01
N ARG A 301 20.79 -5.06 15.66
CA ARG A 301 21.22 -6.43 15.43
C ARG A 301 20.74 -7.35 16.55
N LEU A 302 20.10 -8.44 16.17
CA LEU A 302 19.58 -9.45 17.08
C LEU A 302 20.27 -10.79 16.80
N PRO A 303 20.94 -11.40 17.79
CA PRO A 303 21.52 -12.72 17.65
C PRO A 303 20.40 -13.77 17.57
N LEU A 304 20.52 -14.67 16.59
CA LEU A 304 19.53 -15.71 16.34
C LEU A 304 19.70 -16.88 17.31
N SER A 305 18.59 -17.35 17.87
CA SER A 305 18.56 -18.52 18.76
C SER A 305 17.19 -19.20 18.69
N SER A 306 17.13 -20.52 18.78
CA SER A 306 15.87 -21.27 18.82
C SER A 306 14.94 -20.83 19.96
N GLY A 307 13.62 -21.05 19.78
CA GLY A 307 12.62 -20.81 20.82
C GLY A 307 12.34 -19.33 21.08
N LYS A 308 12.57 -18.45 20.09
CA LYS A 308 12.25 -17.03 20.19
C LYS A 308 11.22 -16.62 19.14
N LEU A 309 10.41 -15.63 19.50
CA LEU A 309 9.42 -15.00 18.64
C LEU A 309 9.71 -13.51 18.56
N LEU A 310 10.07 -13.04 17.37
CA LEU A 310 10.23 -11.63 17.06
C LEU A 310 8.91 -11.07 16.52
N VAL A 311 8.41 -10.00 17.15
CA VAL A 311 7.26 -9.24 16.67
C VAL A 311 7.73 -7.85 16.31
N PHE A 312 7.47 -7.38 15.09
CA PHE A 312 7.89 -6.04 14.68
C PHE A 312 6.92 -5.36 13.72
N ARG A 313 6.94 -4.03 13.74
CA ARG A 313 6.19 -3.13 12.84
C ARG A 313 6.79 -3.16 11.44
N CYS A 314 6.32 -4.08 10.59
CA CYS A 314 6.83 -4.25 9.23
C CYS A 314 6.40 -3.12 8.27
N ASP A 315 5.50 -2.25 8.70
CA ASP A 315 5.17 -0.99 8.04
C ASP A 315 6.26 0.09 8.24
N GLN A 316 6.98 0.05 9.36
CA GLN A 316 8.05 1.02 9.70
C GLN A 316 9.46 0.45 9.53
N LEU A 317 9.63 -0.85 9.75
CA LEU A 317 10.91 -1.55 9.77
C LEU A 317 11.04 -2.49 8.57
N GLY A 318 12.21 -2.46 7.93
CA GLY A 318 12.72 -3.54 7.10
C GLY A 318 13.58 -4.48 7.94
N PHE A 319 13.83 -5.67 7.42
CA PHE A 319 14.69 -6.64 8.09
C PHE A 319 15.62 -7.35 7.10
N SER A 320 16.76 -7.84 7.58
CA SER A 320 17.62 -8.80 6.89
C SER A 320 17.81 -9.99 7.81
N TYR A 321 17.52 -11.20 7.31
CA TYR A 321 17.55 -12.42 8.10
C TYR A 321 18.60 -13.38 7.56
N ARG A 322 19.66 -13.65 8.34
CA ARG A 322 20.81 -14.45 7.91
C ARG A 322 21.18 -15.50 8.97
N PRO A 323 20.44 -16.63 9.02
CA PRO A 323 20.80 -17.73 9.90
C PRO A 323 22.06 -18.45 9.42
N THR A 324 22.81 -19.01 10.37
CA THR A 324 23.94 -19.89 10.09
C THR A 324 23.45 -21.33 10.01
N GLY A 325 23.84 -22.04 8.94
CA GLY A 325 23.49 -23.45 8.72
C GLY A 325 22.33 -23.65 7.75
N THR A 326 22.04 -24.91 7.45
CA THR A 326 21.00 -25.34 6.51
C THR A 326 19.78 -25.98 7.19
N ASP A 327 19.80 -26.04 8.52
CA ASP A 327 18.77 -26.68 9.33
C ASP A 327 17.76 -25.70 9.93
N ALA A 328 17.94 -24.39 9.74
CA ALA A 328 17.07 -23.37 10.29
C ALA A 328 15.61 -23.53 9.81
N VAL A 329 14.67 -23.42 10.74
CA VAL A 329 13.22 -23.46 10.49
C VAL A 329 12.59 -22.25 11.15
N SER A 330 11.89 -21.44 10.37
CA SER A 330 11.20 -20.26 10.86
C SER A 330 9.75 -20.24 10.42
N LEU A 331 8.86 -19.84 11.32
CA LEU A 331 7.44 -19.69 11.04
C LEU A 331 7.08 -18.22 11.11
N MET A 332 6.53 -17.69 10.02
CA MET A 332 6.19 -16.29 9.87
C MET A 332 4.70 -16.10 9.66
N THR A 333 4.14 -15.02 10.21
CA THR A 333 2.81 -14.53 9.82
C THR A 333 2.81 -13.02 9.78
N TRP A 334 1.79 -12.46 9.15
CA TRP A 334 1.55 -11.02 9.11
C TRP A 334 0.18 -10.70 9.65
N VAL A 335 0.13 -9.69 10.52
CA VAL A 335 -1.11 -9.08 11.01
C VAL A 335 -1.49 -7.95 10.07
N MET A 336 -2.74 -7.95 9.66
CA MET A 336 -3.28 -7.08 8.62
C MET A 336 -4.20 -6.01 9.21
N ASP A 337 -4.27 -4.87 8.51
CA ASP A 337 -5.12 -3.73 8.80
C ASP A 337 -6.04 -3.45 7.61
N ASP A 338 -7.35 -3.60 7.82
CA ASP A 338 -8.41 -3.40 6.81
C ASP A 338 -8.90 -1.94 6.78
N SER A 339 -8.04 -0.99 7.13
CA SER A 339 -8.36 0.45 7.10
C SER A 339 -8.35 1.05 5.70
N SER A 340 -7.94 0.29 4.68
CA SER A 340 -7.96 0.75 3.29
C SER A 340 -9.38 0.75 2.74
N GLU A 341 -10.03 1.91 2.76
CA GLU A 341 -11.27 2.16 2.00
C GLU A 341 -11.10 1.83 0.51
N ALA A 342 -9.88 1.95 -0.04
CA ALA A 342 -9.57 1.55 -1.41
C ALA A 342 -9.68 0.02 -1.62
N ALA A 343 -9.20 -0.80 -0.68
CA ALA A 343 -9.34 -2.26 -0.75
C ALA A 343 -10.81 -2.69 -0.63
N LYS A 344 -11.60 -2.00 0.19
CA LYS A 344 -13.06 -2.22 0.31
C LYS A 344 -13.81 -1.81 -0.96
N GLN A 345 -13.45 -0.69 -1.58
CA GLN A 345 -14.03 -0.24 -2.85
C GLN A 345 -13.71 -1.21 -4.00
N LEU A 346 -12.51 -1.81 -4.01
CA LEU A 346 -12.13 -2.87 -4.95
C LEU A 346 -12.87 -4.19 -4.71
N ALA A 347 -13.03 -4.62 -3.46
CA ALA A 347 -13.72 -5.87 -3.10
C ALA A 347 -15.22 -5.87 -3.42
N THR A 348 -15.86 -4.69 -3.48
CA THR A 348 -17.29 -4.56 -3.83
C THR A 348 -17.60 -4.68 -5.32
N GLY A 349 -16.58 -4.81 -6.19
CA GLY A 349 -16.76 -5.00 -7.63
C GLY A 349 -17.34 -3.81 -8.38
N TYR A 350 -17.48 -2.63 -7.73
CA TYR A 350 -17.90 -1.39 -8.39
C TYR A 350 -16.87 -0.90 -9.42
N PHE A 351 -15.59 -1.27 -9.23
CA PHE A 351 -14.53 -1.16 -10.23
C PHE A 351 -14.18 -2.54 -10.78
N ALA A 352 -15.12 -3.21 -11.45
CA ALA A 352 -14.78 -4.29 -12.37
C ALA A 352 -14.16 -3.68 -13.63
N THR A 353 -12.98 -3.06 -13.50
CA THR A 353 -12.34 -2.31 -14.59
C THR A 353 -11.34 -3.24 -15.26
N SER A 354 -11.65 -3.64 -16.49
CA SER A 354 -10.76 -4.32 -17.43
C SER A 354 -9.55 -3.45 -17.86
N ASP A 355 -9.15 -2.48 -17.05
CA ASP A 355 -8.13 -1.49 -17.34
C ASP A 355 -7.19 -1.36 -16.13
N ALA A 356 -5.97 -1.91 -16.27
CA ALA A 356 -4.95 -1.96 -15.24
C ALA A 356 -4.54 -0.56 -14.72
N MET A 357 -4.80 0.49 -15.51
CA MET A 357 -4.48 1.87 -15.13
C MET A 357 -5.42 2.40 -14.04
N GLN A 358 -6.73 2.12 -14.13
CA GLN A 358 -7.72 2.53 -13.13
C GLN A 358 -7.53 1.78 -11.80
N LEU A 359 -7.12 0.52 -11.87
CA LEU A 359 -6.77 -0.29 -10.70
C LEU A 359 -5.54 0.28 -9.98
N SER A 360 -4.50 0.64 -10.73
CA SER A 360 -3.26 1.24 -10.19
C SER A 360 -3.48 2.60 -9.53
N GLU A 361 -4.42 3.39 -10.07
CA GLU A 361 -4.83 4.69 -9.51
C GLU A 361 -5.66 4.50 -8.23
N ALA A 362 -6.62 3.58 -8.22
CA ALA A 362 -7.42 3.24 -7.04
C ALA A 362 -6.58 2.69 -5.89
N LEU A 363 -5.52 1.92 -6.20
CA LEU A 363 -4.57 1.38 -5.22
C LEU A 363 -3.57 2.41 -4.68
N GLY A 364 -3.60 3.67 -5.15
CA GLY A 364 -2.67 4.71 -4.71
C GLY A 364 -1.21 4.46 -5.11
N ILE A 365 -0.96 3.57 -6.07
CA ILE A 365 0.37 3.21 -6.59
C ILE A 365 0.90 4.35 -7.47
N MET A 366 0.01 4.99 -8.21
CA MET A 366 0.30 6.25 -8.86
C MET A 366 0.23 7.39 -7.84
N VAL A 367 1.32 7.60 -7.11
CA VAL A 367 1.60 8.92 -6.55
C VAL A 367 1.71 9.85 -7.77
N GLY A 368 0.75 10.76 -7.94
CA GLY A 368 0.78 11.75 -8.99
C GLY A 368 2.16 12.45 -9.06
N PRO A 369 2.54 13.02 -10.21
CA PRO A 369 3.87 13.61 -10.37
C PRO A 369 4.19 14.50 -9.16
N PRO A 370 5.38 14.36 -8.55
CA PRO A 370 5.73 15.09 -7.34
C PRO A 370 5.49 16.57 -7.58
N MET A 371 4.91 17.26 -6.59
CA MET A 371 4.54 18.66 -6.74
C MET A 371 5.79 19.42 -7.23
N PRO A 372 5.77 20.02 -8.44
CA PRO A 372 6.99 20.53 -9.04
C PRO A 372 7.61 21.61 -8.15
N THR A 373 8.90 21.46 -7.87
CA THR A 373 9.65 22.44 -7.08
C THR A 373 9.94 23.67 -7.93
N GLY A 374 9.49 24.86 -7.52
CA GLY A 374 9.74 26.10 -8.25
C GLY A 374 8.65 27.17 -8.09
N HIS A 375 8.65 28.16 -8.99
CA HIS A 375 7.62 29.18 -9.07
C HIS A 375 6.27 28.55 -9.42
N ARG A 376 5.23 28.91 -8.67
CA ARG A 376 3.87 28.41 -8.86
C ARG A 376 3.04 29.43 -9.62
N MET A 377 2.18 28.94 -10.49
CA MET A 377 1.18 29.76 -11.19
C MET A 377 -0.19 29.50 -10.58
N HIS A 378 -0.96 30.57 -10.38
CA HIS A 378 -2.35 30.46 -9.94
C HIS A 378 -3.27 30.39 -11.16
N ILE A 379 -4.09 29.34 -11.24
CA ILE A 379 -5.19 29.27 -12.20
C ILE A 379 -6.32 30.13 -11.63
N MET A 380 -6.49 31.33 -12.18
CA MET A 380 -7.46 32.30 -11.66
C MET A 380 -8.90 32.03 -12.13
N ALA A 381 -9.05 31.44 -13.32
CA ALA A 381 -10.34 31.07 -13.89
C ALA A 381 -10.16 29.99 -14.96
N MET A 382 -11.23 29.24 -15.22
CA MET A 382 -11.33 28.27 -16.30
C MET A 382 -12.69 28.39 -16.97
N HIS A 383 -12.73 28.08 -18.27
CA HIS A 383 -13.95 27.99 -19.06
C HIS A 383 -13.77 26.90 -20.12
N ALA A 384 -14.84 26.19 -20.45
CA ALA A 384 -14.80 25.07 -21.38
C ALA A 384 -16.10 24.97 -22.16
N HIS A 385 -15.99 24.96 -23.48
CA HIS A 385 -17.02 24.49 -24.41
C HIS A 385 -16.58 23.13 -24.95
N VAL A 386 -17.35 22.08 -24.63
CA VAL A 386 -17.04 20.69 -25.02
C VAL A 386 -18.31 19.98 -25.52
N PRO A 387 -18.16 18.83 -26.22
CA PRO A 387 -19.31 18.05 -26.69
C PRO A 387 -20.28 17.64 -25.55
N GLY A 388 -21.52 17.33 -25.90
CA GLY A 388 -22.57 16.99 -24.92
C GLY A 388 -23.36 18.18 -24.39
N GLY A 389 -23.30 19.34 -25.06
CA GLY A 389 -24.05 20.55 -24.68
C GLY A 389 -23.46 21.31 -23.50
N VAL A 390 -22.18 21.07 -23.19
CA VAL A 390 -21.48 21.70 -22.09
C VAL A 390 -20.88 23.02 -22.53
N LEU A 391 -21.43 24.12 -22.00
CA LEU A 391 -21.02 25.49 -22.32
C LEU A 391 -20.32 26.21 -21.15
N GLU A 392 -20.09 25.51 -20.03
CA GLU A 392 -19.38 26.07 -18.88
C GLU A 392 -18.77 24.98 -17.99
N MET A 393 -17.88 25.39 -17.09
CA MET A 393 -17.20 24.49 -16.15
C MET A 393 -18.16 23.70 -15.27
N GLY A 394 -19.27 24.28 -14.80
CA GLY A 394 -20.24 23.55 -13.97
C GLY A 394 -20.88 22.38 -14.73
N GLY A 395 -21.25 22.60 -15.99
CA GLY A 395 -21.73 21.52 -16.86
C GLY A 395 -20.65 20.47 -17.13
N PHE A 396 -19.39 20.88 -17.25
CA PHE A 396 -18.27 19.97 -17.46
C PHE A 396 -18.01 19.08 -16.23
N GLU A 397 -18.05 19.65 -15.03
CA GLU A 397 -17.94 18.91 -13.78
C GLU A 397 -19.08 17.90 -13.62
N CYS A 398 -20.32 18.30 -13.92
CA CYS A 398 -21.45 17.38 -13.93
C CYS A 398 -21.24 16.24 -14.92
N MET A 399 -20.83 16.53 -16.16
CA MET A 399 -20.58 15.52 -17.20
C MET A 399 -19.54 14.49 -16.75
N LEU A 400 -18.44 14.94 -16.12
CA LEU A 400 -17.40 14.06 -15.59
C LEU A 400 -17.91 13.22 -14.41
N ALA A 401 -18.64 13.84 -13.49
CA ALA A 401 -19.17 13.15 -12.31
C ALA A 401 -20.20 12.07 -12.67
N THR A 402 -20.97 12.26 -13.76
CA THR A 402 -21.99 11.32 -14.21
C THR A 402 -21.51 10.35 -15.28
N GLY A 403 -20.25 10.45 -15.73
CA GLY A 403 -19.70 9.59 -16.79
C GLY A 403 -20.43 9.73 -18.13
N THR A 404 -20.91 10.93 -18.47
CA THR A 404 -21.76 11.15 -19.63
C THR A 404 -20.96 11.11 -20.95
N ASP A 405 -21.46 10.34 -21.92
CA ASP A 405 -20.95 10.32 -23.29
C ASP A 405 -21.49 11.52 -24.11
N GLY A 406 -20.58 12.32 -24.66
CA GLY A 406 -20.88 13.51 -25.46
C GLY A 406 -20.88 13.29 -26.97
N PHE A 407 -20.71 12.05 -27.45
CA PHE A 407 -20.70 11.75 -28.88
C PHE A 407 -22.12 11.71 -29.46
N VAL A 408 -22.30 12.34 -30.62
CA VAL A 408 -23.58 12.37 -31.33
C VAL A 408 -23.39 11.92 -32.77
N LYS A 409 -24.47 11.45 -33.42
CA LYS A 409 -24.45 11.21 -34.87
C LYS A 409 -24.18 12.55 -35.57
N ILE A 410 -23.26 12.55 -36.53
CA ILE A 410 -22.90 13.76 -37.27
C ILE A 410 -24.16 14.30 -37.97
N PRO A 411 -24.58 15.55 -37.70
CA PRO A 411 -25.76 16.14 -38.32
C PRO A 411 -25.59 16.35 -39.81
N ILE A 412 -26.68 16.18 -40.57
CA ILE A 412 -26.73 16.43 -42.03
C ILE A 412 -26.33 17.87 -42.40
N VAL A 413 -26.53 18.82 -41.48
CA VAL A 413 -26.14 20.24 -41.67
C VAL A 413 -24.62 20.46 -41.60
N ARG A 414 -23.85 19.47 -41.14
CA ARG A 414 -22.38 19.47 -41.23
C ARG A 414 -21.92 18.86 -42.55
N PHE A 415 -22.31 17.61 -42.79
CA PHE A 415 -22.17 16.94 -44.08
C PHE A 415 -23.05 15.68 -44.12
N ASP A 416 -23.26 15.16 -45.32
CA ASP A 416 -24.06 13.96 -45.55
C ASP A 416 -23.29 12.67 -45.22
N THR A 417 -23.59 12.08 -44.06
CA THR A 417 -22.97 10.82 -43.64
C THR A 417 -23.29 9.66 -44.57
N ASP A 418 -24.42 9.68 -45.28
CA ASP A 418 -24.81 8.56 -46.14
C ASP A 418 -23.97 8.52 -47.42
N VAL A 419 -23.40 9.67 -47.82
CA VAL A 419 -22.49 9.79 -48.97
C VAL A 419 -21.04 9.51 -48.57
N TYR A 420 -20.61 10.03 -47.43
CA TYR A 420 -19.20 10.06 -47.03
C TYR A 420 -18.81 8.98 -46.02
N CYS A 421 -19.76 8.20 -45.49
CA CYS A 421 -19.46 7.13 -44.56
C CYS A 421 -19.90 5.74 -45.07
N THR A 422 -19.15 4.71 -44.71
CA THR A 422 -19.49 3.30 -45.01
C THR A 422 -20.09 2.63 -43.77
N ASN A 423 -21.12 1.80 -43.96
CA ASN A 423 -21.77 1.06 -42.87
C ASN A 423 -21.04 -0.25 -42.50
N ASP A 424 -20.19 -0.77 -43.40
CA ASP A 424 -19.68 -2.15 -43.31
C ASP A 424 -18.23 -2.25 -42.81
N GLY A 425 -17.63 -1.15 -42.33
CA GLY A 425 -16.26 -1.14 -41.82
C GLY A 425 -15.17 -1.36 -42.89
N GLU A 426 -15.56 -1.50 -44.16
CA GLU A 426 -14.62 -1.59 -45.28
C GLU A 426 -13.92 -0.25 -45.50
N LYS A 427 -12.59 -0.32 -45.62
CA LYS A 427 -11.73 0.84 -45.90
C LYS A 427 -11.85 1.22 -47.38
N GLU A 428 -12.81 2.08 -47.69
CA GLU A 428 -12.93 2.72 -49.01
C GLU A 428 -12.18 4.06 -49.03
N TYR A 429 -11.44 4.32 -50.10
CA TYR A 429 -10.68 5.55 -50.24
C TYR A 429 -11.62 6.78 -50.27
N GLY A 430 -11.39 7.74 -49.37
CA GLY A 430 -12.19 8.96 -49.30
C GLY A 430 -13.48 8.86 -48.47
N LYS A 431 -13.75 7.71 -47.83
CA LYS A 431 -14.89 7.54 -46.91
C LYS A 431 -14.44 7.29 -45.47
N SER A 432 -15.29 7.66 -44.52
CA SER A 432 -15.14 7.37 -43.09
C SER A 432 -15.92 6.11 -42.71
N TYR A 433 -15.40 5.28 -41.81
CA TYR A 433 -16.16 4.18 -41.21
C TYR A 433 -16.94 4.62 -39.96
N VAL A 434 -16.81 5.90 -39.56
CA VAL A 434 -17.41 6.47 -38.34
C VAL A 434 -18.44 7.52 -38.72
N ILE A 435 -19.64 7.40 -38.14
CA ILE A 435 -20.76 8.35 -38.29
C ILE A 435 -21.06 9.15 -37.01
N HIS A 436 -20.32 8.92 -35.93
CA HIS A 436 -20.45 9.63 -34.64
C HIS A 436 -19.23 10.49 -34.35
N GLY A 437 -19.44 11.64 -33.71
CA GLY A 437 -18.35 12.53 -33.31
C GLY A 437 -18.74 13.41 -32.12
N GLY A 438 -17.75 13.76 -31.30
CA GLY A 438 -17.90 14.79 -30.29
C GLY A 438 -17.84 16.17 -30.94
N MET A 439 -18.94 16.91 -30.92
CA MET A 439 -19.03 18.23 -31.54
C MET A 439 -19.81 19.21 -30.66
N LEU A 440 -19.51 20.51 -30.84
CA LEU A 440 -20.38 21.57 -30.35
C LEU A 440 -21.64 21.62 -31.22
N GLY A 441 -22.74 22.12 -30.66
CA GLY A 441 -23.98 22.25 -31.40
C GLY A 441 -23.90 23.28 -32.53
N ASP A 442 -24.89 23.22 -33.41
CA ASP A 442 -24.92 24.06 -34.61
C ASP A 442 -25.18 25.53 -34.29
N ALA A 443 -25.98 25.82 -33.27
CA ALA A 443 -26.19 27.18 -32.79
C ALA A 443 -24.85 27.76 -32.31
N GLU A 444 -24.13 27.05 -31.46
CA GLU A 444 -22.89 27.50 -30.81
C GLU A 444 -21.77 27.79 -31.82
N ILE A 445 -21.69 27.03 -32.90
CA ILE A 445 -20.67 27.23 -33.94
C ILE A 445 -21.07 28.37 -34.90
N THR A 446 -22.37 28.65 -35.08
CA THR A 446 -22.85 29.63 -36.07
C THR A 446 -23.14 31.01 -35.48
N THR A 447 -23.54 31.08 -34.21
CA THR A 447 -23.85 32.34 -33.52
C THR A 447 -22.59 33.03 -33.00
N PHE A 448 -22.57 34.36 -33.05
CA PHE A 448 -21.49 35.17 -32.49
C PHE A 448 -21.94 36.62 -32.29
N ASP A 449 -21.69 37.20 -31.12
CA ASP A 449 -22.02 38.61 -30.86
C ASP A 449 -20.96 39.55 -31.45
N ASN A 450 -21.08 39.81 -32.74
CA ASN A 450 -20.14 40.64 -33.48
C ASN A 450 -20.09 42.10 -32.99
N LYS A 451 -21.23 42.64 -32.55
CA LYS A 451 -21.34 44.02 -32.06
C LYS A 451 -20.59 44.19 -30.74
N PHE A 452 -20.68 43.21 -29.84
CA PHE A 452 -19.96 43.22 -28.58
C PHE A 452 -18.44 43.33 -28.78
N PHE A 453 -17.90 42.58 -29.76
CA PHE A 453 -16.47 42.58 -30.06
C PHE A 453 -16.03 43.71 -31.03
N GLY A 454 -16.96 44.52 -31.54
CA GLY A 454 -16.66 45.60 -32.48
C GLY A 454 -16.24 45.10 -33.86
N ILE A 455 -16.71 43.93 -34.27
CA ILE A 455 -16.38 43.30 -35.56
C ILE A 455 -17.56 43.51 -36.53
N SER A 456 -17.27 43.91 -37.78
CA SER A 456 -18.32 44.15 -38.78
C SER A 456 -19.00 42.85 -39.20
N SER A 457 -20.25 42.92 -39.63
CA SER A 457 -20.96 41.73 -40.13
C SER A 457 -20.27 41.10 -41.35
N GLU A 458 -19.64 41.92 -42.20
CA GLU A 458 -18.85 41.47 -43.35
C GLU A 458 -17.64 40.65 -42.94
N GLU A 459 -16.92 41.08 -41.89
CA GLU A 459 -15.75 40.36 -41.38
C GLU A 459 -16.15 39.05 -40.68
N VAL A 460 -17.27 39.03 -39.95
CA VAL A 460 -17.73 37.80 -39.31
C VAL A 460 -18.08 36.72 -40.33
N MET A 461 -18.63 37.07 -41.50
CA MET A 461 -18.98 36.09 -42.53
C MET A 461 -17.77 35.28 -43.03
N THR A 462 -16.57 35.86 -43.03
CA THR A 462 -15.33 35.16 -43.40
C THR A 462 -14.58 34.61 -42.19
N MET A 463 -14.93 35.01 -40.97
CA MET A 463 -14.26 34.59 -39.74
C MET A 463 -14.55 33.14 -39.39
N SER A 464 -13.52 32.35 -39.12
CA SER A 464 -13.67 30.95 -38.75
C SER A 464 -14.46 30.81 -37.43
N PRO A 465 -15.32 29.80 -37.29
CA PRO A 465 -16.05 29.59 -36.05
C PRO A 465 -15.15 29.41 -34.83
N GLN A 466 -13.97 28.81 -35.01
CA GLN A 466 -13.01 28.64 -33.94
C GLN A 466 -12.53 29.99 -33.37
N GLN A 467 -12.26 30.99 -34.23
CA GLN A 467 -11.90 32.33 -33.76
C GLN A 467 -13.03 32.99 -32.96
N ARG A 468 -14.29 32.78 -33.35
CA ARG A 468 -15.47 33.31 -32.65
C ARG A 468 -15.56 32.74 -31.24
N VAL A 469 -15.51 31.41 -31.13
CA VAL A 469 -15.58 30.70 -29.84
C VAL A 469 -14.42 31.09 -28.94
N ILE A 470 -13.19 31.20 -29.47
CA ILE A 470 -12.02 31.63 -28.70
C ILE A 470 -12.20 33.05 -28.11
N LEU A 471 -12.85 33.96 -28.83
CA LEU A 471 -13.11 35.31 -28.32
C LEU A 471 -14.14 35.32 -27.20
N GLU A 472 -15.22 34.55 -27.34
CA GLU A 472 -16.26 34.42 -26.31
C GLU A 472 -15.74 33.72 -25.05
N ASP A 473 -15.01 32.61 -25.22
CA ASP A 473 -14.40 31.87 -24.11
C ASP A 473 -13.31 32.68 -23.41
N GLY A 474 -12.47 33.36 -24.20
CA GLY A 474 -11.43 34.25 -23.69
C GLY A 474 -12.03 35.39 -22.87
N TYR A 475 -13.09 36.03 -23.36
CA TYR A 475 -13.80 37.06 -22.60
C TYR A 475 -14.39 36.50 -21.29
N THR A 476 -15.10 35.37 -21.37
CA THR A 476 -15.76 34.76 -20.21
C THR A 476 -14.75 34.37 -19.13
N CYS A 477 -13.62 33.79 -19.53
CA CYS A 477 -12.53 33.44 -18.62
C CYS A 477 -11.91 34.68 -17.95
N LEU A 478 -11.67 35.76 -18.71
CA LEU A 478 -11.16 37.01 -18.16
C LEU A 478 -12.15 37.65 -17.16
N VAL A 479 -13.45 37.65 -17.46
CA VAL A 479 -14.48 38.17 -16.55
C VAL A 479 -14.59 37.32 -15.28
N LYS A 480 -14.56 35.99 -15.40
CA LYS A 480 -14.54 35.06 -14.25
C LYS A 480 -13.32 35.27 -13.36
N ALA A 481 -12.17 35.65 -13.94
CA ALA A 481 -10.98 36.04 -13.20
C ALA A 481 -11.06 37.44 -12.55
N GLY A 482 -12.19 38.16 -12.68
CA GLY A 482 -12.37 39.52 -12.19
C GLY A 482 -11.66 40.59 -13.01
N LEU A 483 -11.26 40.27 -14.24
CA LEU A 483 -10.56 41.18 -15.15
C LEU A 483 -11.55 41.81 -16.14
N ASN A 484 -11.29 43.06 -16.50
CA ASN A 484 -12.06 43.77 -17.51
C ASN A 484 -11.09 44.54 -18.43
N LYS A 485 -11.62 45.07 -19.54
CA LYS A 485 -10.78 45.77 -20.52
C LYS A 485 -9.97 46.92 -19.90
N LYS A 486 -10.53 47.69 -18.96
CA LYS A 486 -9.81 48.78 -18.30
C LYS A 486 -8.65 48.29 -17.43
N THR A 487 -8.83 47.16 -16.73
CA THR A 487 -7.79 46.58 -15.86
C THR A 487 -6.71 45.82 -16.63
N LEU A 488 -7.01 45.37 -17.86
CA LEU A 488 -6.07 44.71 -18.76
C LEU A 488 -5.25 45.69 -19.61
N MET A 489 -5.82 46.85 -19.95
CA MET A 489 -5.13 47.89 -20.69
C MET A 489 -3.86 48.32 -19.94
N CYS A 490 -2.72 48.27 -20.64
CA CYS A 490 -1.37 48.53 -20.13
C CYS A 490 -0.74 47.45 -19.23
N ARG A 491 -1.38 46.29 -19.03
CA ARG A 491 -0.74 45.12 -18.40
C ARG A 491 0.04 44.30 -19.42
N GLN A 492 1.17 43.74 -18.96
CA GLN A 492 1.98 42.78 -19.71
C GLN A 492 1.36 41.38 -19.65
N THR A 493 0.12 41.26 -20.14
CA THR A 493 -0.59 39.98 -20.23
C THR A 493 -0.28 39.33 -21.57
N ALA A 494 0.20 38.09 -21.56
CA ALA A 494 0.46 37.31 -22.75
C ALA A 494 -0.74 36.40 -23.10
N ALA A 495 -0.90 36.06 -24.38
CA ALA A 495 -1.90 35.13 -24.87
C ALA A 495 -1.21 33.97 -25.58
N PHE A 496 -1.51 32.75 -25.13
CA PHE A 496 -1.02 31.51 -25.71
C PHE A 496 -2.21 30.71 -26.20
N LEU A 497 -2.20 30.32 -27.48
CA LEU A 497 -3.31 29.61 -28.11
C LEU A 497 -2.82 28.42 -28.94
N GLY A 498 -3.46 27.26 -28.72
CA GLY A 498 -3.27 26.04 -29.51
C GLY A 498 -4.39 25.91 -30.52
N ASP A 499 -4.04 26.03 -31.80
CA ASP A 499 -5.01 26.00 -32.88
C ASP A 499 -4.39 25.26 -34.09
N THR A 500 -5.06 24.20 -34.54
CA THR A 500 -4.64 23.40 -35.71
C THR A 500 -5.23 23.92 -37.02
N GLY A 501 -6.11 24.91 -36.95
CA GLY A 501 -6.91 25.47 -38.02
C GLY A 501 -8.17 24.68 -38.34
N THR A 502 -9.00 25.29 -39.17
CA THR A 502 -10.27 24.75 -39.65
C THR A 502 -10.25 24.57 -41.16
N ASP A 503 -11.06 23.67 -41.67
CA ASP A 503 -11.43 23.54 -43.09
C ASP A 503 -12.26 24.73 -43.62
N TRP A 504 -12.69 25.63 -42.73
CA TRP A 504 -13.40 26.87 -43.05
C TRP A 504 -12.70 27.73 -44.12
N ASP A 505 -11.37 27.68 -44.19
CA ASP A 505 -10.56 28.37 -45.21
C ASP A 505 -11.06 28.09 -46.62
N PHE A 506 -11.46 26.83 -46.89
CA PHE A 506 -11.95 26.39 -48.19
C PHE A 506 -13.37 26.93 -48.48
N PHE A 507 -14.23 26.95 -47.47
CA PHE A 507 -15.61 27.44 -47.60
C PHE A 507 -15.69 28.97 -47.74
N ALA A 508 -14.83 29.69 -47.01
CA ALA A 508 -14.73 31.15 -47.13
C ALA A 508 -14.27 31.56 -48.53
N GLN A 509 -13.35 30.80 -49.14
CA GLN A 509 -12.90 31.02 -50.52
C GLN A 509 -14.02 30.82 -51.55
N MET A 510 -14.93 29.86 -51.35
CA MET A 510 -16.05 29.64 -52.26
C MET A 510 -17.11 30.76 -52.19
N LYS A 511 -17.40 31.31 -51.01
CA LYS A 511 -18.40 32.39 -50.86
C LYS A 511 -17.97 33.74 -51.43
N VAL A 512 -16.67 34.04 -51.44
CA VAL A 512 -16.13 35.31 -51.99
C VAL A 512 -16.24 35.38 -53.53
N LEU A 513 -16.48 34.24 -54.20
CA LEU A 513 -16.65 34.17 -55.64
C LEU A 513 -18.04 34.64 -56.14
N GLU A 514 -19.01 34.83 -55.25
CA GLU A 514 -20.37 35.30 -55.60
C GLU A 514 -20.55 36.77 -55.19
N ASP A 515 -20.64 37.68 -56.17
CA ASP A 515 -21.04 39.08 -55.94
C ASP A 515 -22.58 39.17 -55.90
N PRO A 516 -23.21 39.55 -54.77
CA PRO A 516 -24.67 39.68 -54.67
C PRO A 516 -25.26 40.73 -55.62
N GLN A 517 -24.46 41.70 -56.08
CA GLN A 517 -24.89 42.76 -56.99
C GLN A 517 -24.59 42.46 -58.46
N ASN A 518 -23.74 41.47 -58.76
CA ASN A 518 -23.35 41.14 -60.13
C ASN A 518 -22.92 39.66 -60.31
N PRO A 519 -23.89 38.72 -60.39
CA PRO A 519 -23.61 37.29 -60.45
C PRO A 519 -22.79 36.84 -61.67
N ASP A 520 -22.71 37.66 -62.73
CA ASP A 520 -21.94 37.36 -63.95
C ASP A 520 -20.46 37.80 -63.88
N LYS A 521 -20.04 38.47 -62.79
CA LYS A 521 -18.66 38.89 -62.56
C LYS A 521 -18.15 38.40 -61.20
N PRO A 522 -17.58 37.19 -61.13
CA PRO A 522 -16.90 36.74 -59.92
C PRO A 522 -15.79 37.72 -59.56
N ILE A 523 -15.71 38.11 -58.28
CA ILE A 523 -14.64 38.98 -57.78
C ILE A 523 -13.31 38.23 -57.97
N PRO A 524 -12.34 38.75 -58.74
CA PRO A 524 -11.10 38.04 -58.98
C PRO A 524 -10.34 37.82 -57.67
N PHE A 525 -9.89 36.59 -57.46
CA PHE A 525 -8.94 36.24 -56.40
C PHE A 525 -7.71 37.16 -56.49
N GLY A 526 -7.36 37.84 -55.39
CA GLY A 526 -6.20 38.73 -55.31
C GLY A 526 -6.49 40.24 -55.22
N ASN A 527 -7.76 40.68 -55.14
CA ASN A 527 -8.08 42.06 -54.74
C ASN A 527 -7.78 42.27 -53.24
N VAL A 528 -7.10 43.39 -52.90
CA VAL A 528 -6.75 43.84 -51.54
C VAL A 528 -7.92 43.75 -50.54
N ALA A 529 -9.16 44.05 -50.97
CA ALA A 529 -10.36 43.98 -50.13
C ALA A 529 -10.74 42.53 -49.75
N ALA A 530 -10.65 41.59 -50.70
CA ALA A 530 -10.88 40.17 -50.47
C ALA A 530 -9.73 39.52 -49.69
N CYS A 531 -8.48 39.95 -49.94
CA CYS A 531 -7.32 39.45 -49.21
C CYS A 531 -7.37 39.81 -47.73
N HIS A 532 -7.79 41.02 -47.35
CA HIS A 532 -7.90 41.41 -45.93
C HIS A 532 -8.93 40.54 -45.18
N LEU A 533 -10.11 40.35 -45.76
CA LEU A 533 -11.21 39.62 -45.12
C LEU A 533 -10.95 38.10 -45.05
N THR A 534 -10.35 37.52 -46.09
CA THR A 534 -10.05 36.09 -46.12
C THR A 534 -8.83 35.76 -45.26
N TYR A 535 -7.74 36.55 -45.30
CA TYR A 535 -6.57 36.27 -44.45
C TYR A 535 -6.84 36.59 -42.98
N GLY A 536 -7.60 37.65 -42.68
CA GLY A 536 -7.94 38.06 -41.32
C GLY A 536 -8.96 37.15 -40.64
N GLY A 537 -9.92 36.58 -41.39
CA GLY A 537 -10.95 35.72 -40.83
C GLY A 537 -10.52 34.28 -40.56
N VAL A 538 -9.48 33.83 -41.27
CA VAL A 538 -9.25 32.40 -41.48
C VAL A 538 -7.82 31.97 -41.07
N SER A 539 -6.89 32.93 -41.01
CA SER A 539 -5.52 32.67 -40.56
C SER A 539 -5.43 32.32 -39.06
N LYS A 540 -4.78 31.20 -38.77
CA LYS A 540 -4.57 30.65 -37.42
C LYS A 540 -3.72 31.56 -36.53
N ILE A 541 -2.80 32.32 -37.12
CA ILE A 541 -1.96 33.31 -36.42
C ILE A 541 -2.82 34.48 -35.91
N VAL A 542 -3.89 34.81 -36.63
CA VAL A 542 -4.78 35.91 -36.28
C VAL A 542 -5.62 35.57 -35.06
N SER A 543 -5.90 34.29 -34.76
CA SER A 543 -6.66 33.88 -33.58
C SER A 543 -6.08 34.45 -32.27
N ALA A 544 -4.78 34.26 -32.01
CA ALA A 544 -4.11 34.79 -30.80
C ALA A 544 -3.90 36.31 -30.86
N GLY A 545 -3.59 36.85 -32.05
CA GLY A 545 -3.40 38.28 -32.27
C GLY A 545 -4.69 39.09 -32.07
N ARG A 546 -5.82 38.57 -32.54
CA ARG A 546 -7.16 39.17 -32.43
C ARG A 546 -7.62 39.19 -30.98
N LEU A 547 -7.41 38.11 -30.23
CA LEU A 547 -7.65 38.07 -28.79
C LEU A 547 -6.84 39.17 -28.07
N SER A 548 -5.55 39.28 -28.40
CA SER A 548 -4.69 40.33 -27.82
C SER A 548 -5.13 41.74 -28.21
N HIS A 549 -5.54 41.95 -29.46
CA HIS A 549 -5.99 43.24 -29.98
C HIS A 549 -7.30 43.71 -29.32
N ILE A 550 -8.31 42.84 -29.27
CA ILE A 550 -9.65 43.18 -28.77
C ILE A 550 -9.62 43.48 -27.27
N PHE A 551 -8.88 42.69 -26.50
CA PHE A 551 -8.75 42.85 -25.05
C PHE A 551 -7.63 43.81 -24.62
N GLY A 552 -6.80 44.28 -25.55
CA GLY A 552 -5.74 45.26 -25.28
C GLY A 552 -4.53 44.68 -24.52
N LEU A 553 -4.24 43.39 -24.74
CA LEU A 553 -3.12 42.69 -24.12
C LEU A 553 -1.80 43.16 -24.74
N ARG A 554 -0.81 43.52 -23.91
CA ARG A 554 0.49 44.04 -24.39
C ARG A 554 1.67 43.08 -24.22
N GLY A 555 1.45 41.91 -23.62
CA GLY A 555 2.44 40.86 -23.56
C GLY A 555 2.54 40.10 -24.88
N HIS A 556 3.31 39.02 -24.89
CA HIS A 556 3.49 38.25 -26.11
C HIS A 556 2.19 37.54 -26.55
N ALA A 557 1.86 37.62 -27.83
CA ALA A 557 0.83 36.80 -28.46
C ALA A 557 1.51 35.65 -29.21
N TRP A 558 1.46 34.45 -28.65
CA TRP A 558 2.08 33.26 -29.22
C TRP A 558 1.03 32.31 -29.79
N TYR A 559 1.37 31.78 -30.97
CA TYR A 559 0.65 30.71 -31.64
C TYR A 559 1.68 29.61 -31.96
N ARG A 560 1.36 28.34 -31.66
CA ARG A 560 2.24 27.20 -31.96
C ARG A 560 1.47 26.10 -32.68
N TYR A 561 1.97 25.74 -33.87
CA TYR A 561 1.47 24.65 -34.71
C TYR A 561 2.29 23.38 -34.43
N TRP A 562 1.66 22.29 -34.00
CA TRP A 562 2.31 20.97 -33.85
C TRP A 562 1.38 19.83 -34.26
N ARG A 563 1.93 18.77 -34.83
CA ARG A 563 1.18 17.55 -35.19
C ARG A 563 0.89 16.74 -33.91
N VAL A 564 -0.41 16.62 -33.57
CA VAL A 564 -1.07 15.64 -32.68
C VAL A 564 -1.06 15.88 -31.14
N CYS A 565 -2.26 15.65 -30.56
CA CYS A 565 -2.78 15.51 -29.17
C CYS A 565 -2.25 16.36 -27.99
N ASN A 566 -1.03 16.90 -28.00
CA ASN A 566 -0.44 17.59 -26.83
C ASN A 566 -0.50 19.13 -26.88
N CYS A 567 -1.35 19.70 -27.73
CA CYS A 567 -1.38 21.16 -27.98
C CYS A 567 -1.73 22.00 -26.74
N ARG A 568 -2.48 21.47 -25.77
CA ARG A 568 -2.92 22.23 -24.57
C ARG A 568 -1.94 22.16 -23.38
N LEU A 569 -1.23 21.04 -23.20
CA LEU A 569 -0.36 20.83 -22.02
C LEU A 569 0.96 21.63 -22.10
N VAL A 570 1.49 21.83 -23.30
CA VAL A 570 2.78 22.53 -23.53
C VAL A 570 2.63 24.06 -23.51
N GLN A 571 1.41 24.60 -23.39
CA GLN A 571 1.18 26.06 -23.29
C GLN A 571 1.13 26.56 -21.85
N VAL A 572 0.97 25.64 -20.90
CA VAL A 572 1.01 25.90 -19.45
C VAL A 572 2.45 25.84 -18.92
N LEU A 573 3.34 25.13 -19.64
CA LEU A 573 4.78 25.01 -19.38
C LEU A 573 5.56 26.03 -20.21
#